data_AF-A0A6B2DDW3-F1
#
_entry.id   AF-A0A6B2DDW3-F1
#
_cell.length_a   1.000
_cell.length_b   1.000
_cell.length_c   1.000
_cell.angle_alpha   90.00
_cell.angle_beta   90.00
_cell.angle_gamma   90.00
#
_symmetry.space_group_name_H-M   'P 1'
#
loop_
_entity.id
_entity.type
_entity.pdbx_description
1 polymer ?
#
loop_
_entity_poly.entity_id
_entity_poly.type
_entity_poly.pdbx_seq_one_letter_code
_entity_poly.pdbx_strand_id
1 'polypeptide(L)' 'MRGRREVRGRPQPVAGGIPVAAYPVRVPVVALVASTGGLDALSRVLGPLPADLPAAVLVAQHLDP' A
#
# COMPACT_ATOMS: atom_id res chain seq x y z
N MET A 1 -27.57 -17.52 -20.59
CA MET A 1 -26.43 -17.93 -19.75
C MET A 1 -25.28 -16.95 -19.94
N ARG A 2 -24.97 -16.11 -18.92
CA ARG A 2 -23.72 -15.35 -18.87
C ARG A 2 -23.40 -15.07 -17.40
N GLY A 3 -22.36 -15.73 -16.88
CA GLY A 3 -21.99 -15.71 -15.47
C GLY A 3 -21.53 -14.33 -15.02
N ARG A 4 -22.18 -13.80 -13.98
CA ARG A 4 -21.67 -12.69 -13.17
C ARG A 4 -20.47 -13.23 -12.39
N ARG A 5 -19.25 -12.82 -12.78
CA ARG A 5 -18.06 -13.07 -11.96
C ARG A 5 -18.22 -12.27 -10.67
N GLU A 6 -18.39 -12.99 -9.57
CA GLU A 6 -18.28 -12.50 -8.21
C GLU A 6 -16.93 -11.79 -8.03
N VAL A 7 -16.98 -10.48 -7.83
CA VAL A 7 -15.81 -9.69 -7.47
C VAL A 7 -15.52 -10.01 -6.02
N ARG A 8 -14.50 -10.86 -5.79
CA ARG A 8 -13.91 -11.18 -4.48
C ARG A 8 -13.87 -9.91 -3.62
N GLY A 9 -14.49 -9.98 -2.44
CA GLY A 9 -14.94 -8.85 -1.63
C GLY A 9 -13.95 -7.70 -1.52
N ARG A 10 -14.44 -6.47 -1.77
CA ARG A 10 -13.75 -5.26 -1.30
C ARG A 10 -13.66 -5.36 0.22
N PRO A 11 -12.49 -5.13 0.86
CA PRO A 11 -12.44 -5.00 2.30
C PRO A 11 -13.43 -3.89 2.72
N GLN A 12 -14.44 -4.28 3.50
CA GLN A 12 -15.34 -3.30 4.12
C GLN A 12 -14.52 -2.47 5.12
N PRO A 13 -14.58 -1.13 5.08
CA PRO A 13 -13.98 -0.32 6.12
C PRO A 13 -14.65 -0.68 7.45
N VAL A 14 -13.85 -1.14 8.41
CA VAL A 14 -14.30 -1.41 9.78
C VAL A 14 -14.91 -0.11 10.35
N ALA A 15 -16.18 -0.19 10.77
CA ALA A 15 -17.00 0.95 11.18
C ALA A 15 -16.61 1.45 12.58
N GLY A 16 -15.45 2.07 12.69
CA GLY A 16 -14.95 2.73 13.90
C GLY A 16 -13.92 3.80 13.53
N GLY A 17 -14.38 4.89 12.91
CA GLY A 17 -13.50 5.93 12.37
C GLY A 17 -13.45 7.18 13.24
N ILE A 18 -12.25 7.55 13.69
CA ILE A 18 -11.88 8.96 13.86
C ILE A 18 -12.26 9.68 12.56
N PRO A 19 -12.86 10.90 12.58
CA PRO A 19 -13.21 11.62 11.36
C PRO A 19 -11.96 11.82 10.49
N VAL A 20 -11.84 10.99 9.46
CA VAL A 20 -10.79 11.14 8.46
C VAL A 20 -11.24 12.30 7.60
N ALA A 21 -10.57 13.44 7.75
CA ALA A 21 -10.73 14.56 6.82
C ALA A 21 -10.70 13.99 5.40
N ALA A 22 -11.71 14.30 4.59
CA ALA A 22 -11.78 13.79 3.24
C ALA A 22 -10.60 14.38 2.46
N TYR A 23 -9.55 13.59 2.25
CA TYR A 23 -8.46 13.96 1.35
C TYR A 23 -9.00 13.80 -0.07
N PRO A 24 -9.28 14.91 -0.79
CA PRO A 24 -9.97 14.85 -2.07
C PRO A 24 -9.11 14.20 -3.16
N VAL A 25 -7.80 14.06 -2.93
CA VAL A 25 -6.85 13.44 -3.85
C VAL A 25 -6.78 11.94 -3.58
N ARG A 26 -7.17 11.14 -4.58
CA ARG A 26 -6.96 9.69 -4.57
C ARG A 26 -5.63 9.36 -5.22
N VAL A 27 -4.60 9.14 -4.42
CA VAL A 27 -3.30 8.63 -4.88
C VAL A 27 -3.25 7.13 -4.62
N PRO A 28 -2.88 6.28 -5.59
CA PRO A 28 -2.55 4.88 -5.31
C PRO A 28 -1.37 4.81 -4.34
N VAL A 29 -1.46 3.99 -3.30
CA VAL A 29 -0.40 3.83 -2.30
C VAL A 29 0.03 2.37 -2.25
N VAL A 30 1.35 2.15 -2.33
CA VAL A 30 1.99 0.88 -2.02
C VAL A 30 2.66 1.04 -0.65
N ALA A 31 2.17 0.32 0.36
CA ALA A 31 2.76 0.32 1.69
C ALA A 31 3.64 -0.92 1.87
N LEU A 32 4.91 -0.71 2.22
CA LEU A 32 5.88 -1.75 2.52
C LEU A 32 6.25 -1.68 4.00
N VAL A 33 6.17 -2.82 4.70
CA VAL A 33 6.55 -2.92 6.11
C VAL A 33 7.62 -3.98 6.25
N ALA A 34 8.75 -3.64 6.87
CA ALA A 34 9.89 -4.53 7.00
C ALA A 34 10.63 -4.35 8.34
N SER A 35 11.48 -5.33 8.67
CA SER A 35 12.22 -5.42 9.94
C SER A 35 13.59 -6.07 9.68
N THR A 36 13.95 -7.17 10.35
CA THR A 36 15.20 -7.90 10.11
C THR A 36 15.38 -8.32 8.65
N GLY A 37 16.52 -7.98 8.04
CA GLY A 37 16.78 -8.19 6.61
C GLY A 37 15.99 -7.27 5.68
N GLY A 38 15.23 -6.32 6.24
CA GLY A 38 14.33 -5.43 5.52
C GLY A 38 15.04 -4.49 4.55
N LEU A 39 16.19 -3.95 4.92
CA LEU A 39 16.97 -3.07 4.05
C LEU A 39 17.38 -3.77 2.75
N ASP A 40 17.89 -4.99 2.85
CA ASP A 40 18.27 -5.83 1.71
C ASP A 40 17.07 -6.15 0.80
N ALA A 41 15.91 -6.44 1.39
CA ALA A 41 14.69 -6.69 0.65
C ALA A 41 14.19 -5.40 -0.05
N LEU A 42 14.19 -4.28 0.68
CA LEU A 42 13.77 -2.98 0.18
C LEU A 42 14.67 -2.53 -0.97
N SER A 43 15.99 -2.71 -0.91
CA SER A 43 16.89 -2.38 -2.02
C SER A 43 16.54 -3.16 -3.29
N ARG A 44 16.20 -4.44 -3.17
CA ARG A 44 15.82 -5.30 -4.32
C ARG A 44 14.46 -4.95 -4.89
N VAL A 45 13.52 -4.51 -4.03
CA VAL A 45 12.17 -4.12 -4.45
C VAL A 45 12.15 -2.73 -5.04
N LEU A 46 12.76 -1.75 -4.37
CA LEU A 46 12.72 -0.34 -4.74
C LEU A 46 13.72 0.02 -5.84
N GLY A 47 14.90 -0.60 -5.85
CA GLY A 47 15.96 -0.32 -6.81
C GLY A 47 15.55 -0.38 -8.29
N PRO A 48 14.81 -1.40 -8.74
CA PRO A 48 14.38 -1.50 -10.14
C PRO A 48 13.05 -0.77 -10.43
N LEU A 49 12.44 -0.07 -9.46
CA LEU A 49 11.17 0.61 -9.72
C LEU A 49 11.36 1.76 -10.72
N PRO A 50 10.43 1.94 -11.68
CA PRO A 50 10.43 3.11 -12.55
C PRO A 50 10.32 4.40 -11.74
N ALA A 51 11.07 5.43 -12.14
CA ALA A 51 11.03 6.74 -11.50
C ALA A 51 9.66 7.44 -11.63
N ASP A 52 8.85 7.02 -12.60
CA ASP A 52 7.52 7.54 -12.92
C ASP A 52 6.38 6.63 -12.42
N LEU A 53 6.66 5.73 -11.47
CA LEU A 53 5.65 4.88 -10.85
C LEU A 53 4.42 5.73 -10.44
N PRO A 54 3.21 5.45 -10.95
CA PRO A 54 2.01 6.26 -10.68
C PRO A 54 1.38 5.91 -9.33
N ALA A 55 2.20 5.73 -8.30
CA ALA A 55 1.82 5.41 -6.94
C ALA A 55 2.82 6.00 -5.95
N ALA A 56 2.33 6.48 -4.81
CA ALA A 56 3.20 6.81 -3.69
C ALA A 56 3.66 5.51 -3.00
N VAL A 57 4.94 5.41 -2.67
CA VAL A 57 5.50 4.29 -1.90
C VAL A 57 5.75 4.75 -0.47
N LEU A 58 5.08 4.12 0.48
CA LEU A 58 5.27 4.34 1.90
C LEU A 58 6.06 3.17 2.49
N VAL A 59 7.14 3.45 3.21
CA VAL A 59 7.97 2.42 3.84
C VAL A 59 7.98 2.62 5.35
N ALA A 60 7.61 1.58 6.09
CA ALA A 60 7.83 1.48 7.52
C ALA A 60 8.86 0.39 7.78
N GLN A 61 10.07 0.78 8.18
CA GLN A 61 11.15 -0.13 8.52
C GLN A 61 11.39 -0.04 10.03
N HIS A 62 11.34 -1.17 10.74
CA HIS A 62 11.79 -1.21 12.14
C HIS A 62 13.31 -1.00 12.18
N LEU A 63 13.72 0.12 12.79
CA LEU A 63 15.09 0.49 13.14
C LEU A 63 15.08 1.10 14.55
N ASP A 64 16.24 1.08 15.20
CA ASP A 64 16.48 1.95 16.34
C ASP A 64 16.52 3.43 15.85
N PRO A 65 15.93 4.37 16.60
CA PRO A 65 15.79 5.77 16.20
C PRO A 65 17.09 6.57 16.17
#